data_AF-A0A285UR38-F1
#
_entry.id   AF-A0A285UR38-F1
#
_cell.length_a   1.000
_cell.length_b   1.000
_cell.length_c   1.000
_cell.angle_alpha   90.00
_cell.angle_beta   90.00
_cell.angle_gamma   90.00
#
_symmetry.space_group_name_H-M   'P 1'
#
loop_
_entity.id
_entity.type
_entity.pdbx_description
1 polymer ?
#
loop_
_entity_poly.entity_id
_entity_poly.type
_entity_poly.pdbx_seq_one_letter_code
_entity_poly.pdbx_strand_id
1 'polypeptide(L)'
;MSIWFFLNGALLLWALWNTVQSLAGHSVYYHILPGFAGFLLFIFNWTRNAVFATIRSTEDRAVKIRLARMSKKIMPWHRWVGTLSFIIILLHGAAVLHLYGFNPGSMKILTGLLATVNLLALVLSGWYSLLIRHNLTTRRLHFGLGLTMFILTALHLFF
;
A
#
# COMPACT_ATOMS: atom_id res chain seq x y z
N MET A 1 12.03 13.59 -12.19
CA MET A 1 11.38 12.80 -11.11
C MET A 1 10.62 11.64 -11.73
N SER A 2 10.51 10.50 -11.04
CA SER A 2 9.83 9.30 -11.57
C SER A 2 8.32 9.51 -11.71
N ILE A 3 7.69 8.97 -12.77
CA ILE A 3 6.22 8.96 -12.94
C ILE A 3 5.49 8.37 -11.71
N TRP A 4 6.10 7.38 -11.06
CA TRP A 4 5.57 6.75 -9.85
C TRP A 4 5.45 7.72 -8.68
N PHE A 5 6.27 8.76 -8.61
CA PHE A 5 6.14 9.79 -7.59
C PHE A 5 4.84 10.58 -7.77
N PHE A 6 4.53 10.96 -9.01
CA PHE A 6 3.30 11.67 -9.35
C PHE A 6 2.06 10.80 -9.15
N LEU A 7 2.11 9.53 -9.56
CA LEU A 7 1.02 8.58 -9.33
C LEU A 7 0.75 8.37 -7.84
N ASN A 8 1.79 8.26 -7.02
CA ASN A 8 1.63 8.15 -5.56
C ASN A 8 1.01 9.42 -4.97
N GLY A 9 1.47 10.59 -5.42
CA GLY A 9 0.90 11.88 -5.00
C GLY A 9 -0.58 12.00 -5.38
N ALA A 10 -0.94 11.63 -6.60
CA ALA A 10 -2.32 11.64 -7.06
C ALA A 10 -3.21 10.70 -6.23
N LEU A 11 -2.76 9.46 -5.97
CA LEU A 11 -3.51 8.52 -5.15
C LEU A 11 -3.65 9.01 -3.71
N LEU A 12 -2.61 9.63 -3.14
CA LEU A 12 -2.66 10.22 -1.80
C LEU A 12 -3.67 11.37 -1.71
N LEU A 13 -3.64 12.31 -2.66
CA LEU A 13 -4.59 13.42 -2.71
C LEU A 13 -6.04 12.92 -2.86
N TRP A 14 -6.24 11.89 -3.70
CA TRP A 14 -7.55 11.30 -3.88
C TRP A 14 -8.04 10.58 -2.61
N ALA A 15 -7.17 9.82 -1.94
CA ALA A 15 -7.50 9.18 -0.67
C ALA A 15 -7.82 10.20 0.43
N LEU A 16 -7.09 11.32 0.48
CA LEU A 16 -7.36 12.41 1.42
C LEU A 16 -8.73 13.03 1.15
N TRP A 17 -9.01 13.36 -0.10
CA TRP A 17 -10.32 13.87 -0.51
C TRP A 17 -11.45 12.91 -0.14
N ASN A 18 -11.32 11.63 -0.49
CA ASN A 18 -12.33 10.59 -0.20
C ASN A 18 -12.55 10.43 1.31
N THR A 19 -11.48 10.50 2.10
CA THR A 19 -11.54 10.46 3.56
C THR A 19 -12.29 11.66 4.13
N VAL A 20 -11.97 12.88 3.70
CA VAL A 20 -12.65 14.10 4.15
C VAL A 20 -14.15 14.05 3.83
N GLN A 21 -14.51 13.65 2.61
CA GLN A 21 -15.92 13.49 2.21
C GLN A 21 -16.62 12.42 3.05
N SER A 22 -15.96 11.28 3.30
CA SER A 22 -16.52 10.20 4.11
C SER A 22 -16.74 10.62 5.56
N LEU A 23 -15.80 11.37 6.15
CA LEU A 23 -15.94 11.90 7.50
C LEU A 23 -17.09 12.91 7.63
N ALA A 24 -17.34 13.72 6.60
CA ALA A 24 -18.45 14.66 6.59
C ALA A 24 -19.82 13.96 6.45
N GLY A 25 -19.87 12.82 5.73
CA GLY A 25 -21.11 12.10 5.43
C GLY A 25 -21.53 11.04 6.44
N HIS A 26 -20.65 10.60 7.34
CA HIS A 26 -20.94 9.51 8.28
C HIS A 26 -20.99 9.99 9.74
N SER A 27 -22.07 9.64 10.45
CA SER A 27 -22.17 9.87 11.90
C SER A 27 -21.21 8.99 12.72
N VAL A 28 -20.81 7.84 12.17
CA VAL A 28 -19.88 6.89 12.78
C VAL A 28 -18.65 6.72 11.87
N TYR A 29 -17.51 7.25 12.31
CA TYR A 29 -16.31 7.37 11.48
C TYR A 29 -15.10 6.53 11.95
N TYR A 30 -15.23 5.78 13.05
CA TYR A 30 -14.09 5.04 13.62
C TYR A 30 -13.56 3.94 12.68
N HIS A 31 -14.34 3.49 11.70
CA HIS A 31 -13.87 2.55 10.68
C HIS A 31 -13.03 3.26 9.60
N ILE A 32 -13.26 4.55 9.33
CA ILE A 32 -12.57 5.32 8.27
C ILE A 32 -11.12 5.61 8.65
N LEU A 33 -10.87 6.01 9.91
CA LEU A 33 -9.54 6.43 10.36
C LEU A 33 -8.48 5.31 10.27
N PRO A 34 -8.75 4.06 10.72
CA PRO A 34 -7.85 2.94 10.51
C PRO A 34 -7.64 2.66 9.02
N GLY A 35 -8.68 2.75 8.18
CA GLY A 35 -8.55 2.56 6.74
C GLY A 35 -7.55 3.54 6.12
N PHE A 36 -7.69 4.83 6.45
CA PHE A 36 -6.77 5.87 5.98
C PHE A 36 -5.36 5.71 6.57
N ALA A 37 -5.22 5.40 7.86
CA ALA A 37 -3.91 5.16 8.47
C ALA A 37 -3.18 3.97 7.84
N GLY A 38 -3.88 2.85 7.60
CA GLY A 38 -3.36 1.68 6.91
C GLY A 38 -2.91 2.01 5.49
N PHE A 39 -3.70 2.81 4.76
CA PHE A 39 -3.34 3.35 3.45
C PHE A 39 -2.08 4.21 3.47
N LEU A 40 -1.91 5.11 4.46
CA LEU A 40 -0.73 5.96 4.57
C LEU A 40 0.56 5.13 4.73
N LEU A 41 0.51 4.07 5.54
CA LEU A 41 1.63 3.14 5.69
C LEU A 41 1.91 2.38 4.39
N PHE A 42 0.87 1.95 3.68
CA PHE A 42 1.00 1.31 2.37
C PHE A 42 1.64 2.24 1.34
N ILE A 43 1.14 3.47 1.18
CA ILE A 43 1.63 4.41 0.14
C ILE A 43 3.06 4.87 0.44
N PHE A 44 3.40 5.06 1.73
CA PHE A 44 4.78 5.28 2.15
C PHE A 44 5.68 4.11 1.71
N ASN A 45 5.24 2.88 1.94
CA ASN A 45 5.98 1.69 1.52
C ASN A 45 6.09 1.56 0.00
N TRP A 46 5.03 1.88 -0.73
CA TRP A 46 5.00 1.84 -2.18
C TRP A 46 5.88 2.91 -2.83
N THR A 47 6.16 4.02 -2.13
CA THR A 47 7.05 5.11 -2.59
C THR A 47 8.48 4.63 -2.89
N ARG A 48 8.87 3.47 -2.35
CA ARG A 48 10.14 2.82 -2.74
C ARG A 48 10.23 2.50 -4.22
N ASN A 49 9.11 2.24 -4.90
CA ASN A 49 9.10 2.04 -6.34
C ASN A 49 9.57 3.31 -7.09
N ALA A 50 9.10 4.48 -6.66
CA ALA A 50 9.56 5.76 -7.18
C ALA A 50 11.06 5.97 -6.91
N VAL A 51 11.54 5.64 -5.70
CA VAL A 51 12.97 5.73 -5.35
C VAL A 51 13.82 4.81 -6.24
N PHE A 52 13.42 3.55 -6.46
CA PHE A 52 14.16 2.62 -7.31
C PHE A 52 14.11 3.00 -8.79
N ALA A 53 13.01 3.60 -9.26
CA ALA A 53 12.95 4.18 -10.60
C ALA A 53 13.95 5.34 -10.73
N THR A 54 13.99 6.26 -9.76
CA THR A 54 14.95 7.37 -9.73
C THR A 54 16.41 6.89 -9.70
N ILE A 55 16.73 5.87 -8.89
CA ILE A 55 18.08 5.27 -8.86
C ILE A 55 18.49 4.75 -10.23
N ARG A 56 17.58 4.09 -10.97
CA ARG A 56 17.85 3.53 -12.30
C ARG A 56 18.06 4.60 -13.36
N SER A 57 17.32 5.71 -13.29
CA SER A 57 17.38 6.80 -14.26
C SER A 57 18.44 7.86 -13.96
N THR A 58 19.07 7.84 -12.78
CA THR A 58 20.12 8.81 -12.43
C THR A 58 21.41 8.48 -13.18
N GLU A 59 21.99 9.46 -13.88
CA GLU A 59 23.28 9.28 -14.57
C GLU A 59 24.45 9.42 -13.61
N ASP A 60 24.41 10.40 -12.71
CA ASP A 60 25.44 10.63 -11.69
C ASP A 60 25.60 9.41 -10.76
N ARG A 61 26.80 8.81 -10.81
CA ARG A 61 27.17 7.64 -10.02
C ARG A 61 27.19 7.92 -8.51
N ALA A 62 27.67 9.08 -8.08
CA ALA A 62 27.74 9.44 -6.66
C ALA A 62 26.32 9.56 -6.07
N VAL A 63 25.42 10.22 -6.78
CA VAL A 63 24.01 10.34 -6.38
C VAL A 63 23.33 8.96 -6.37
N LYS A 64 23.56 8.13 -7.39
CA LYS A 64 23.03 6.76 -7.48
C LYS A 64 23.46 5.90 -6.29
N ILE A 65 24.74 5.94 -5.92
CA ILE A 65 25.28 5.21 -4.76
C ILE A 65 24.65 5.71 -3.46
N ARG A 66 24.53 7.03 -3.30
CA ARG A 66 23.90 7.64 -2.10
C ARG A 66 22.47 7.16 -1.92
N LEU A 67 21.65 7.24 -2.97
CA LEU A 67 20.25 6.79 -2.95
C LEU A 67 20.13 5.28 -2.71
N ALA A 68 21.01 4.46 -3.30
CA ALA A 68 21.03 3.02 -3.09
C ALA A 68 21.37 2.65 -1.64
N ARG A 69 22.36 3.31 -1.03
CA ARG A 69 22.71 3.13 0.40
C ARG A 69 21.55 3.50 1.31
N MET A 70 20.90 4.63 1.06
CA MET A 70 19.71 5.05 1.80
C MET A 70 18.57 4.02 1.69
N SER A 71 18.26 3.56 0.47
CA SER A 71 17.21 2.55 0.25
C SER A 71 17.53 1.22 0.95
N LYS A 72 18.81 0.80 0.98
CA LYS A 72 19.23 -0.40 1.71
C LYS A 72 19.00 -0.27 3.22
N LYS A 73 19.29 0.90 3.81
CA LYS A 73 19.08 1.17 5.25
C LYS A 73 17.60 1.11 5.66
N ILE A 74 16.69 1.51 4.75
CA ILE A 74 15.24 1.53 4.99
C ILE A 74 14.59 0.14 4.80
N MET A 75 15.30 -0.82 4.19
CA MET A 75 14.75 -2.14 3.84
C MET A 75 14.14 -2.95 5.00
N PRO A 76 14.69 -2.96 6.23
CA PRO A 76 14.05 -3.62 7.36
C PRO A 76 12.71 -2.97 7.73
N TRP A 77 12.69 -1.64 7.79
CA TRP A 77 11.49 -0.86 8.11
C TRP A 77 10.37 -1.07 7.11
N HIS A 78 10.69 -1.19 5.83
CA HIS A 78 9.70 -1.45 4.79
C HIS A 78 8.82 -2.68 5.08
N ARG A 79 9.44 -3.78 5.53
CA ARG A 79 8.72 -5.02 5.85
C ARG A 79 7.81 -4.83 7.05
N TRP A 80 8.33 -4.25 8.13
CA TRP A 80 7.55 -3.98 9.34
C TRP A 80 6.42 -2.98 9.12
N VAL A 81 6.64 -1.92 8.35
CA VAL A 81 5.59 -0.96 7.97
C VAL A 81 4.52 -1.65 7.12
N GLY A 82 4.89 -2.64 6.30
CA GLY A 82 3.95 -3.40 5.49
C GLY A 82 3.06 -4.31 6.35
N THR A 83 3.68 -5.00 7.31
CA THR A 83 2.96 -5.77 8.32
C THR A 83 2.05 -4.91 9.17
N LEU A 84 2.51 -3.74 9.62
CA LEU A 84 1.70 -2.80 10.40
C LEU A 84 0.52 -2.26 9.58
N SER A 85 0.75 -1.90 8.31
CA SER A 85 -0.32 -1.53 7.37
C SER A 85 -1.38 -2.62 7.29
N PHE A 86 -0.98 -3.88 7.13
CA PHE A 86 -1.90 -5.00 7.09
C PHE A 86 -2.71 -5.17 8.38
N ILE A 87 -2.07 -5.09 9.54
CA ILE A 87 -2.76 -5.19 10.85
C ILE A 87 -3.81 -4.09 10.98
N ILE A 88 -3.47 -2.85 10.63
CA ILE A 88 -4.42 -1.73 10.70
C ILE A 88 -5.57 -1.91 9.69
N ILE A 89 -5.30 -2.41 8.48
CA ILE A 89 -6.33 -2.73 7.49
C ILE A 89 -7.26 -3.84 7.96
N LEU A 90 -6.77 -4.83 8.73
CA LEU A 90 -7.65 -5.82 9.35
C LEU A 90 -8.59 -5.19 10.37
N LEU A 91 -8.13 -4.23 11.18
CA LEU A 91 -8.99 -3.48 12.10
C LEU A 91 -10.05 -2.66 11.35
N HIS A 92 -9.66 -2.01 10.25
CA HIS A 92 -10.60 -1.34 9.34
C HIS A 92 -11.66 -2.31 8.81
N GLY A 93 -11.25 -3.45 8.26
CA GLY A 93 -12.16 -4.46 7.72
C GLY A 93 -13.11 -5.03 8.78
N ALA A 94 -12.60 -5.33 9.98
CA ALA A 94 -13.41 -5.80 11.09
C ALA A 94 -14.47 -4.77 11.51
N ALA A 95 -14.11 -3.48 11.58
CA ALA A 95 -15.03 -2.40 11.89
C ALA A 95 -16.12 -2.24 10.80
N VAL A 96 -15.74 -2.33 9.52
CA VAL A 96 -16.69 -2.30 8.39
C VAL A 96 -17.67 -3.46 8.47
N LEU A 97 -17.18 -4.69 8.70
CA LEU A 97 -18.04 -5.87 8.80
C LEU A 97 -18.97 -5.80 10.01
N HIS A 98 -18.51 -5.25 11.14
CA HIS A 98 -19.34 -5.05 12.31
C HIS A 98 -20.46 -4.03 12.07
N LEU A 99 -20.17 -2.92 11.36
CA LEU A 99 -21.14 -1.85 11.12
C LEU A 99 -22.13 -2.16 9.99
N TYR A 100 -21.66 -2.78 8.91
CA TYR A 100 -22.41 -2.92 7.66
C TYR A 100 -22.72 -4.37 7.28
N GLY A 101 -22.18 -5.34 8.02
CA GLY A 101 -22.24 -6.74 7.64
C GLY A 101 -21.40 -7.08 6.41
N PHE A 102 -21.35 -8.35 6.05
CA PHE A 102 -20.77 -8.78 4.78
C PHE A 102 -21.84 -8.75 3.69
N ASN A 103 -21.71 -7.82 2.74
CA ASN A 103 -22.56 -7.75 1.56
C ASN A 103 -21.71 -7.89 0.28
N PRO A 104 -21.68 -9.07 -0.36
CA PRO A 104 -20.91 -9.29 -1.58
C PRO A 104 -21.44 -8.50 -2.79
N GLY A 105 -22.67 -7.96 -2.72
CA GLY A 105 -23.20 -7.05 -3.73
C GLY A 105 -22.65 -5.63 -3.63
N SER A 106 -22.00 -5.27 -2.52
CA SER A 106 -21.33 -3.97 -2.38
C SER A 106 -19.95 -4.00 -3.01
N MET A 107 -19.77 -3.26 -4.11
CA MET A 107 -18.48 -3.15 -4.80
C MET A 107 -17.39 -2.56 -3.89
N LYS A 108 -17.74 -1.67 -2.95
CA LYS A 108 -16.83 -1.14 -1.94
C LYS A 108 -16.29 -2.25 -1.04
N ILE A 109 -17.18 -3.11 -0.51
CA ILE A 109 -16.79 -4.22 0.37
C ILE A 109 -15.98 -5.26 -0.42
N LEU A 110 -16.41 -5.61 -1.64
CA LEU A 110 -15.73 -6.59 -2.47
C LEU A 110 -14.31 -6.15 -2.85
N THR A 111 -14.15 -4.91 -3.32
CA THR A 111 -12.82 -4.37 -3.66
C THR A 111 -11.95 -4.22 -2.41
N GLY A 112 -12.52 -3.88 -1.26
CA GLY A 112 -11.80 -3.83 0.02
C GLY A 112 -11.32 -5.21 0.49
N LEU A 113 -12.14 -6.25 0.30
CA LEU A 113 -11.76 -7.63 0.58
C LEU A 113 -10.61 -8.09 -0.33
N LEU A 114 -10.73 -7.85 -1.64
CA LEU A 114 -9.68 -8.18 -2.61
C LEU A 114 -8.37 -7.45 -2.29
N ALA A 115 -8.45 -6.16 -1.95
CA ALA A 115 -7.29 -5.39 -1.50
C ALA A 115 -6.67 -5.99 -0.22
N THR A 116 -7.49 -6.40 0.76
CA THR A 116 -7.00 -7.02 2.00
C THR A 116 -6.29 -8.35 1.75
N VAL A 117 -6.86 -9.21 0.90
CA VAL A 117 -6.24 -10.49 0.52
C VAL A 117 -4.93 -10.27 -0.26
N ASN A 118 -4.93 -9.31 -1.19
CA ASN A 118 -3.72 -8.99 -1.95
C ASN A 118 -2.63 -8.36 -1.05
N LEU A 119 -2.99 -7.56 -0.04
CA LEU A 119 -2.06 -7.02 0.95
C LEU A 119 -1.47 -8.13 1.83
N LEU A 120 -2.27 -9.11 2.25
CA LEU A 120 -1.77 -10.30 2.95
C LEU A 120 -0.73 -11.03 2.09
N ALA A 121 -1.05 -11.33 0.83
CA ALA A 121 -0.11 -11.97 -0.08
C ALA A 121 1.17 -11.13 -0.30
N LEU A 122 1.03 -9.80 -0.37
CA LEU A 122 2.15 -8.88 -0.49
C LEU A 122 3.06 -8.92 0.75
N VAL A 123 2.50 -8.90 1.95
CA VAL A 123 3.27 -9.00 3.20
C VAL A 123 3.95 -10.36 3.31
N LEU A 124 3.21 -11.45 3.06
CA LEU A 124 3.75 -12.82 3.12
C LEU A 124 4.88 -13.01 2.10
N SER A 125 4.74 -12.52 0.86
CA SER A 125 5.81 -12.61 -0.14
C SER A 125 7.06 -11.81 0.26
N GLY A 126 6.90 -10.68 0.95
CA GLY A 126 8.00 -9.89 1.49
C GLY A 126 8.80 -10.64 2.57
N TRP A 127 8.10 -11.34 3.47
CA TRP A 127 8.73 -12.18 4.50
C TRP A 127 9.31 -13.48 3.92
N TYR A 128 8.61 -14.12 2.99
CA TYR A 128 9.09 -15.30 2.27
C TYR A 128 10.43 -15.02 1.57
N SER A 129 10.55 -13.87 0.90
CA SER A 129 11.78 -13.50 0.21
C SER A 129 12.97 -13.31 1.16
N LEU A 130 12.71 -12.96 2.42
CA LEU A 130 13.75 -12.83 3.43
C LEU A 130 14.14 -14.18 4.04
N LEU A 131 13.14 -14.93 4.49
CA LEU A 131 13.33 -16.08 5.37
C LEU A 131 13.66 -17.37 4.61
N ILE A 132 13.15 -17.49 3.38
CA ILE A 132 13.18 -18.75 2.64
C ILE A 132 14.00 -18.61 1.36
N ARG A 133 13.59 -17.70 0.46
CA ARG A 133 14.21 -17.62 -0.87
C ARG A 133 14.26 -16.22 -1.44
N HIS A 134 15.45 -15.65 -1.45
CA HIS A 134 15.73 -14.41 -2.16
C HIS A 134 16.12 -14.70 -3.62
N ASN A 135 15.17 -14.60 -4.56
CA ASN A 135 15.43 -14.78 -5.99
C ASN A 135 14.67 -13.76 -6.85
N LEU A 136 14.94 -13.75 -8.16
CA LEU A 136 14.29 -12.81 -9.08
C LEU A 136 12.79 -13.06 -9.22
N THR A 137 12.34 -14.32 -9.12
CA THR A 137 10.93 -14.69 -9.24
C THR A 137 10.09 -14.15 -8.08
N THR A 138 10.55 -14.33 -6.83
CA THR A 138 9.86 -13.82 -5.64
C THR A 138 9.84 -12.30 -5.62
N ARG A 139 10.92 -11.66 -6.09
CA ARG A 139 10.98 -10.21 -6.25
C ARG A 139 9.99 -9.69 -7.30
N ARG A 140 9.86 -10.37 -8.45
CA ARG A 140 8.89 -10.01 -9.50
C ARG A 140 7.45 -10.20 -9.02
N LEU A 141 7.17 -11.30 -8.31
CA LEU A 141 5.87 -11.55 -7.69
C LEU A 141 5.52 -10.45 -6.68
N HIS A 142 6.42 -10.15 -5.75
CA HIS A 142 6.20 -9.11 -4.73
C HIS A 142 5.95 -7.74 -5.37
N PHE A 143 6.72 -7.38 -6.40
CA PHE A 143 6.48 -6.16 -7.17
C PHE A 143 5.11 -6.15 -7.85
N GLY A 144 4.73 -7.26 -8.50
CA GLY A 144 3.43 -7.42 -9.13
C GLY A 144 2.28 -7.27 -8.13
N LEU A 145 2.36 -7.93 -6.97
CA LEU A 145 1.40 -7.78 -5.88
C LEU A 145 1.29 -6.34 -5.38
N GLY A 146 2.41 -5.61 -5.31
CA GLY A 146 2.41 -4.21 -4.92
C GLY A 146 1.72 -3.31 -5.96
N LEU A 147 1.92 -3.58 -7.25
CA LEU A 147 1.22 -2.89 -8.33
C LEU A 147 -0.29 -3.19 -8.30
N THR A 148 -0.66 -4.46 -8.12
CA THR A 148 -2.05 -4.86 -7.94
C THR A 148 -2.66 -4.19 -6.71
N MET A 149 -1.93 -4.06 -5.59
CA MET A 149 -2.41 -3.33 -4.41
C MET A 149 -2.69 -1.87 -4.72
N PHE A 150 -1.82 -1.22 -5.50
CA PHE A 150 -2.02 0.18 -5.89
C PHE A 150 -3.33 0.34 -6.68
N ILE A 151 -3.57 -0.55 -7.64
CA ILE A 151 -4.79 -0.54 -8.47
C ILE A 151 -6.03 -0.87 -7.62
N LEU A 152 -5.98 -1.91 -6.78
CA LEU A 152 -7.10 -2.30 -5.93
C LEU A 152 -7.46 -1.22 -4.91
N THR A 153 -6.45 -0.53 -4.36
CA THR A 153 -6.68 0.64 -3.49
C THR A 153 -7.42 1.75 -4.25
N ALA A 154 -6.97 2.08 -5.47
CA ALA A 154 -7.62 3.09 -6.29
C ALA A 154 -9.09 2.71 -6.61
N LEU A 155 -9.34 1.44 -6.98
CA LEU A 155 -10.70 0.93 -7.19
C LEU A 155 -11.55 0.98 -5.92
N HIS A 156 -10.97 0.61 -4.78
CA HIS A 156 -11.66 0.67 -3.50
C HIS A 156 -12.02 2.11 -3.12
N LEU A 157 -11.19 3.11 -3.42
CA LEU A 157 -11.51 4.53 -3.21
C LEU A 157 -12.58 5.06 -4.19
N PHE A 158 -12.69 4.46 -5.37
CA PHE A 158 -13.64 4.86 -6.40
C PHE A 158 -15.09 4.49 -6.07
N PHE A 159 -15.31 3.27 -5.58
CA PHE A 159 -16.63 2.84 -5.09
C PHE A 159 -16.95 3.43 -3.72
#